data_AF-S2KJD0-F1
#
_entry.id   AF-S2KJD0-F1
#
_cell.length_a   1.000
_cell.length_b   1.000
_cell.length_c   1.000
_cell.angle_alpha   90.00
_cell.angle_beta   90.00
_cell.angle_gamma   90.00
#
_symmetry.space_group_name_H-M   'P 1'
#
loop_
_entity.id
_entity.type
_entity.pdbx_description
1 polymer ?
#
loop_
_entity_poly.entity_id
_entity_poly.type
_entity_poly.pdbx_seq_one_letter_code
_entity_poly.pdbx_strand_id
1 'polypeptide(L)'
;MLHYHYKKARFVLLPEELFFLANAHENREKVRYEQLSICFQSFDTGCTRLMKELARECEARLDKQRKASLHLGLSSEATAESAPTRAVTPHVKRHIFITHDAMAIEVITKAIAAAEYSLRFSEYLNEANITPELEGMLVTFVRQKQLECRIVQEALDAFNRTTWKTPPAEMDSTSNPPHRPDPLKGIDA
;
A
#
# COMPACT_ATOMS: atom_id res chain seq x y z
N MET A 1 -28.51 -16.63 30.71
CA MET A 1 -27.24 -16.06 30.20
C MET A 1 -27.61 -14.92 29.26
N LEU A 2 -27.62 -13.68 29.76
CA LEU A 2 -28.08 -12.50 29.01
C LEU A 2 -27.07 -12.17 27.91
N HIS A 3 -27.46 -12.36 26.65
CA HIS A 3 -26.71 -11.87 25.49
C HIS A 3 -26.75 -10.35 25.51
N TYR A 4 -25.66 -9.74 25.99
CA TYR A 4 -25.42 -8.31 25.87
C TYR A 4 -25.17 -8.01 24.39
N HIS A 5 -26.23 -7.72 23.64
CA HIS A 5 -26.11 -7.09 22.34
C HIS A 5 -25.58 -5.67 22.58
N TYR A 6 -24.26 -5.52 22.52
CA TYR A 6 -23.63 -4.22 22.40
C TYR A 6 -24.10 -3.64 21.06
N LYS A 7 -25.22 -2.90 21.09
CA LYS A 7 -25.61 -2.01 20.00
C LYS A 7 -24.47 -1.01 19.85
N LYS A 8 -23.52 -1.30 18.95
CA LYS A 8 -22.61 -0.28 18.43
C LYS A 8 -23.51 0.86 17.99
N ALA A 9 -23.36 2.04 18.59
CA ALA A 9 -24.00 3.23 18.10
C ALA A 9 -23.61 3.36 16.60
N ARG A 10 -24.58 3.22 15.71
CA ARG A 10 -24.36 3.49 14.28
C ARG A 10 -24.35 4.99 14.15
N PHE A 11 -23.17 5.55 13.92
CA PHE A 11 -23.06 6.91 13.46
C PHE A 11 -23.70 6.99 12.08
N VAL A 12 -24.60 7.92 11.94
CA VAL A 12 -25.24 8.28 10.68
C VAL A 12 -24.53 9.53 10.19
N LEU A 13 -24.10 9.52 8.92
CA LEU A 13 -23.42 10.66 8.31
C LEU A 13 -24.37 11.38 7.36
N LEU A 14 -24.40 12.70 7.45
CA LEU A 14 -25.00 13.53 6.40
C LEU A 14 -24.17 13.41 5.11
N PRO A 15 -24.78 13.63 3.92
CA PRO A 15 -24.06 13.58 2.65
C PRO A 15 -22.77 14.41 2.64
N GLU A 16 -22.82 15.61 3.18
CA GLU A 16 -21.69 16.55 3.24
C GLU A 16 -20.55 16.02 4.10
N GLU A 17 -20.87 15.45 5.28
CA GLU A 17 -19.88 14.85 6.18
C GLU A 17 -19.24 13.61 5.54
N LEU A 18 -20.06 12.79 4.87
CA LEU A 18 -19.61 11.61 4.16
C LEU A 18 -18.63 11.99 3.04
N PHE A 19 -18.98 12.98 2.20
CA PHE A 19 -18.09 13.45 1.14
C PHE A 19 -16.83 14.10 1.69
N PHE A 20 -16.92 14.89 2.75
CA PHE A 20 -15.76 15.50 3.38
C PHE A 20 -14.75 14.43 3.86
N LEU A 21 -15.25 13.42 4.58
CA LEU A 21 -14.42 12.32 5.09
C LEU A 21 -13.85 11.46 3.95
N ALA A 22 -14.68 11.12 2.96
CA ALA A 22 -14.26 10.30 1.82
C ALA A 22 -13.19 11.01 0.96
N ASN A 23 -13.37 12.30 0.68
CA ASN A 23 -12.40 13.08 -0.11
C ASN A 23 -11.09 13.25 0.64
N ALA A 24 -11.14 13.59 1.94
CA ALA A 24 -9.94 13.74 2.76
C ALA A 24 -9.15 12.42 2.82
N HIS A 25 -9.84 11.29 2.90
CA HIS A 25 -9.23 9.98 2.90
C HIS A 25 -8.60 9.62 1.54
N GLU A 26 -9.34 9.74 0.43
CA GLU A 26 -8.81 9.40 -0.90
C GLU A 26 -7.65 10.30 -1.32
N ASN A 27 -7.62 11.57 -0.91
CA ASN A 27 -6.46 12.44 -1.13
C ASN A 27 -5.21 11.94 -0.39
N ARG A 28 -5.35 11.51 0.87
CA ARG A 28 -4.22 10.94 1.64
C ARG A 28 -3.70 9.65 1.01
N GLU A 29 -4.61 8.81 0.55
CA GLU A 29 -4.29 7.56 -0.15
C GLU A 29 -3.54 7.81 -1.45
N LYS A 30 -4.03 8.75 -2.28
CA LYS A 30 -3.34 9.18 -3.51
C LYS A 30 -1.90 9.60 -3.23
N VAL A 31 -1.71 10.53 -2.29
CA VAL A 31 -0.37 11.03 -1.92
C VAL A 31 0.53 9.89 -1.42
N ARG A 32 0.00 8.97 -0.62
CA ARG A 32 0.73 7.79 -0.14
C ARG A 32 1.21 6.94 -1.32
N TYR A 33 0.34 6.65 -2.28
CA TYR A 33 0.68 5.84 -3.44
C TYR A 33 1.67 6.54 -4.39
N GLU A 34 1.56 7.85 -4.59
CA GLU A 34 2.54 8.64 -5.34
C GLU A 34 3.93 8.59 -4.68
N GLN A 35 3.99 8.75 -3.35
CA GLN A 35 5.22 8.65 -2.59
C GLN A 35 5.84 7.25 -2.68
N LEU A 36 5.02 6.20 -2.54
CA LEU A 36 5.48 4.82 -2.69
C LEU A 36 6.05 4.57 -4.10
N SER A 37 5.38 5.06 -5.14
CA SER A 37 5.89 4.97 -6.52
C SER A 37 7.30 5.54 -6.65
N ILE A 38 7.56 6.70 -6.03
CA ILE A 38 8.89 7.34 -6.01
C ILE A 38 9.90 6.48 -5.24
N CYS A 39 9.52 5.95 -4.07
CA CYS A 39 10.42 5.11 -3.26
C CYS A 39 10.87 3.84 -4.00
N PHE A 40 10.00 3.24 -4.83
CA PHE A 40 10.30 2.04 -5.63
C PHE A 40 11.02 2.34 -6.95
N GLN A 41 11.12 3.61 -7.38
CA GLN A 41 11.53 3.97 -8.75
C GLN A 41 12.90 3.41 -9.16
N SER A 42 13.86 3.37 -8.24
CA SER A 42 15.21 2.84 -8.49
C SER A 42 15.37 1.36 -8.16
N PHE A 43 14.31 0.70 -7.69
CA PHE A 43 14.38 -0.64 -7.09
C PHE A 43 13.55 -1.67 -7.84
N ASP A 44 12.26 -1.41 -8.05
CA ASP A 44 11.35 -2.35 -8.72
C ASP A 44 10.32 -1.61 -9.58
N THR A 45 10.45 -1.76 -10.91
CA THR A 45 9.58 -1.09 -11.88
C THR A 45 8.14 -1.59 -11.84
N GLY A 46 7.92 -2.85 -11.44
CA GLY A 46 6.59 -3.44 -11.28
C GLY A 46 5.82 -2.77 -10.15
N CYS A 47 6.47 -2.63 -8.99
CA CYS A 47 5.95 -1.93 -7.82
C CYS A 47 5.75 -0.44 -8.09
N THR A 48 6.69 0.23 -8.76
CA THR A 48 6.48 1.63 -9.19
C THR A 48 5.23 1.78 -10.04
N ARG A 49 5.06 0.93 -11.06
CA ARG A 49 3.87 0.99 -11.92
C ARG A 49 2.61 0.70 -11.12
N LEU A 50 2.61 -0.32 -10.28
CA LEU A 50 1.47 -0.67 -9.44
C LEU A 50 1.05 0.52 -8.56
N MET A 51 1.98 1.15 -7.85
CA MET A 51 1.68 2.28 -6.97
C MET A 51 1.13 3.48 -7.76
N LYS A 52 1.62 3.73 -8.98
CA LYS A 52 1.03 4.75 -9.86
C LYS A 52 -0.40 4.44 -10.27
N GLU A 53 -0.70 3.19 -10.62
CA GLU A 53 -2.08 2.81 -10.98
C GLU A 53 -3.02 2.93 -9.77
N LEU A 54 -2.56 2.58 -8.56
CA LEU A 54 -3.36 2.77 -7.35
C LEU A 54 -3.61 4.26 -7.04
N ALA A 55 -2.62 5.13 -7.27
CA ALA A 55 -2.82 6.57 -7.16
C ALA A 55 -3.87 7.09 -8.15
N ARG A 56 -3.87 6.60 -9.40
CA ARG A 56 -4.89 6.94 -10.40
C ARG A 56 -6.28 6.42 -10.03
N GLU A 57 -6.37 5.25 -9.42
CA GLU A 57 -7.68 4.75 -8.96
C GLU A 57 -8.23 5.64 -7.82
N CYS A 58 -7.38 6.17 -6.94
CA CYS A 58 -7.79 7.22 -5.99
C CYS A 58 -8.32 8.47 -6.70
N GLU A 59 -7.67 8.95 -7.76
CA GLU A 59 -8.18 10.07 -8.57
C GLU A 59 -9.54 9.76 -9.19
N ALA A 60 -9.71 8.56 -9.75
CA ALA A 60 -10.99 8.13 -10.32
C ALA A 60 -12.11 8.08 -9.27
N ARG A 61 -11.81 7.69 -8.03
CA ARG A 61 -12.76 7.73 -6.90
C ARG A 61 -13.09 9.17 -6.49
N LEU A 62 -12.10 10.06 -6.40
CA LEU A 62 -12.31 11.49 -6.13
C LEU A 62 -13.20 12.13 -7.20
N ASP A 63 -12.98 11.82 -8.48
CA ASP A 63 -13.80 12.30 -9.58
C ASP A 63 -15.25 11.83 -9.48
N LYS A 64 -15.47 10.56 -9.11
CA LYS A 64 -16.82 10.02 -8.89
C LYS A 64 -17.51 10.70 -7.70
N GLN A 65 -16.79 10.93 -6.60
CA GLN A 65 -17.31 11.64 -5.43
C GLN A 65 -17.73 13.06 -5.78
N ARG A 66 -16.89 13.79 -6.52
CA ARG A 66 -17.19 15.15 -7.00
C ARG A 66 -18.46 15.18 -7.85
N LYS A 67 -18.58 14.26 -8.82
CA LYS A 67 -19.77 14.15 -9.69
C LYS A 67 -21.04 13.83 -8.89
N ALA A 68 -20.96 12.92 -7.93
CA ALA A 68 -22.08 12.56 -7.07
C ALA A 68 -22.51 13.73 -6.17
N SER A 69 -21.56 14.47 -5.59
CA SER A 69 -21.84 15.66 -4.80
C SER A 69 -22.53 16.76 -5.61
N LEU A 70 -22.08 17.00 -6.85
CA LEU A 70 -22.71 17.95 -7.76
C LEU A 70 -24.14 17.51 -8.13
N HIS A 71 -24.36 16.22 -8.35
CA HIS A 71 -25.69 15.68 -8.66
C HIS A 71 -26.69 15.87 -7.51
N LEU A 72 -26.21 15.80 -6.27
CA LEU A 72 -27.01 16.06 -5.07
C LEU A 72 -27.16 17.56 -4.74
N GLY A 73 -26.58 18.46 -5.55
CA GLY A 73 -26.68 19.90 -5.35
C GLY A 73 -25.89 20.42 -4.14
N LEU A 74 -24.90 19.67 -3.65
CA LEU A 74 -24.10 20.06 -2.50
C LEU A 74 -23.05 21.10 -2.87
N SER A 75 -22.72 22.00 -1.93
CA SER A 75 -21.70 23.03 -2.11
C SER A 75 -20.33 22.41 -2.40
N SER A 76 -19.52 23.09 -3.23
CA SER A 76 -18.15 22.69 -3.56
C SER A 76 -17.24 22.54 -2.32
N GLU A 77 -17.61 23.13 -1.19
CA GLU A 77 -16.87 23.02 0.08
C GLU A 77 -16.89 21.60 0.66
N ALA A 78 -17.97 20.83 0.45
CA ALA A 78 -18.07 19.44 0.93
C ALA A 78 -17.11 18.48 0.19
N THR A 79 -16.68 18.87 -1.00
CA THR A 79 -15.70 18.15 -1.82
C THR A 79 -14.38 18.89 -2.00
N ALA A 80 -14.21 20.02 -1.31
CA ALA A 80 -12.99 20.80 -1.42
C ALA A 80 -11.81 19.91 -1.06
N GLU A 81 -10.74 20.00 -1.84
CA GLU A 81 -9.47 19.39 -1.48
C GLU A 81 -9.11 19.91 -0.09
N SER A 82 -9.32 19.08 0.93
CA SER A 82 -8.78 19.35 2.25
C SER A 82 -7.28 19.40 2.04
N ALA A 83 -6.73 20.62 2.00
CA ALA A 83 -5.31 20.89 1.82
C ALA A 83 -4.55 19.82 2.62
N PRO A 84 -3.60 19.09 2.00
CA PRO A 84 -3.10 17.85 2.54
C PRO A 84 -2.69 18.12 3.97
N THR A 85 -3.51 17.68 4.92
CA THR A 85 -3.15 17.78 6.31
C THR A 85 -1.96 16.87 6.35
N ARG A 86 -0.79 17.47 6.48
CA ARG A 86 0.49 16.81 6.57
C ARG A 86 0.46 16.06 7.91
N ALA A 87 -0.37 15.03 8.01
CA ALA A 87 -0.24 13.95 8.95
C ALA A 87 1.00 13.21 8.47
N VAL A 88 2.13 13.86 8.74
CA VAL A 88 3.46 13.33 8.56
C VAL A 88 3.47 12.09 9.44
N THR A 89 3.25 10.91 8.86
CA THR A 89 3.86 9.72 9.41
C THR A 89 5.34 10.08 9.59
N PRO A 90 5.89 10.06 10.82
CA PRO A 90 7.24 10.58 11.12
C PRO A 90 8.35 10.00 10.24
N HIS A 91 8.09 8.88 9.57
CA HIS A 91 9.04 8.14 8.75
C HIS A 91 9.17 8.60 7.29
N VAL A 92 8.32 9.52 6.78
CA VAL A 92 8.30 9.87 5.33
C VAL A 92 8.80 11.30 5.04
N LYS A 93 9.43 11.98 6.01
CA LYS A 93 10.10 13.28 5.77
C LYS A 93 11.40 13.16 4.98
N ARG A 94 11.84 11.97 4.64
CA ARG A 94 12.91 11.71 3.67
C ARG A 94 12.32 10.81 2.60
N HIS A 95 12.50 11.16 1.34
CA HIS A 95 12.33 10.21 0.23
C HIS A 95 13.42 9.13 0.42
N ILE A 96 13.14 8.14 1.25
CA ILE A 96 14.06 7.02 1.44
C ILE A 96 13.78 6.08 0.27
N PHE A 97 14.64 6.14 -0.74
CA PHE A 97 14.65 5.16 -1.81
C PHE A 97 14.92 3.78 -1.23
N ILE A 98 14.22 2.79 -1.78
CA ILE A 98 14.42 1.40 -1.37
C ILE A 98 15.74 0.93 -1.95
N THR A 99 16.61 0.39 -1.10
CA THR A 99 17.97 -0.04 -1.48
C THR A 99 18.20 -1.54 -1.33
N HIS A 100 17.34 -2.26 -0.61
CA HIS A 100 17.44 -3.70 -0.40
C HIS A 100 16.08 -4.33 -0.13
N ASP A 101 15.99 -5.66 -0.32
CA ASP A 101 14.76 -6.44 -0.27
C ASP A 101 14.01 -6.32 1.06
N ALA A 102 14.71 -6.37 2.19
CA ALA A 102 14.05 -6.28 3.50
C ALA A 102 13.30 -4.94 3.69
N MET A 103 13.84 -3.83 3.14
CA MET A 103 13.16 -2.54 3.17
C MET A 103 11.96 -2.53 2.22
N ALA A 104 12.07 -3.16 1.05
CA ALA A 104 10.95 -3.31 0.11
C ALA A 104 9.78 -4.05 0.77
N ILE A 105 10.07 -5.19 1.40
CA ILE A 105 9.09 -6.01 2.12
C ILE A 105 8.42 -5.21 3.24
N GLU A 106 9.19 -4.48 4.04
CA GLU A 106 8.64 -3.64 5.12
C GLU A 106 7.70 -2.57 4.56
N VAL A 107 8.10 -1.89 3.48
CA VAL A 107 7.30 -0.85 2.83
C VAL A 107 6.01 -1.41 2.25
N ILE A 108 6.04 -2.55 1.55
CA ILE A 108 4.83 -3.19 1.01
C ILE A 108 3.93 -3.65 2.16
N THR A 109 4.49 -4.23 3.22
CA THR A 109 3.72 -4.67 4.40
C THR A 109 2.97 -3.50 5.04
N LYS A 110 3.61 -2.34 5.16
CA LYS A 110 2.94 -1.11 5.63
C LYS A 110 1.84 -0.65 4.67
N ALA A 111 2.06 -0.78 3.36
CA ALA A 111 1.05 -0.45 2.35
C ALA A 111 -0.17 -1.39 2.42
N ILE A 112 0.03 -2.68 2.73
CA ILE A 112 -1.06 -3.64 2.97
C ILE A 112 -1.89 -3.23 4.18
N ALA A 113 -1.24 -2.95 5.31
CA ALA A 113 -1.94 -2.49 6.52
C ALA A 113 -2.75 -1.20 6.28
N ALA A 114 -2.21 -0.27 5.48
CA ALA A 114 -2.91 0.94 5.08
C ALA A 114 -4.13 0.63 4.17
N ALA A 115 -3.99 -0.27 3.20
CA ALA A 115 -5.08 -0.70 2.34
C ALA A 115 -6.20 -1.41 3.13
N GLU A 116 -5.85 -2.24 4.11
CA GLU A 116 -6.84 -2.87 5.00
C GLU A 116 -7.61 -1.84 5.84
N TYR A 117 -6.90 -0.85 6.39
CA TYR A 117 -7.55 0.25 7.09
C TYR A 117 -8.51 1.02 6.17
N SER A 118 -8.06 1.30 4.95
CA SER A 118 -8.82 1.99 3.90
C SER A 118 -10.09 1.23 3.48
N LEU A 119 -10.02 -0.09 3.42
CA LEU A 119 -11.18 -0.96 3.22
C LEU A 119 -12.18 -0.83 4.39
N ARG A 120 -11.74 -1.00 5.63
CA ARG A 120 -12.60 -0.90 6.81
C ARG A 120 -13.25 0.49 6.92
N PHE A 121 -12.51 1.54 6.56
CA PHE A 121 -13.03 2.90 6.51
C PHE A 121 -14.13 3.05 5.45
N SER A 122 -13.94 2.45 4.27
CA SER A 122 -14.94 2.49 3.18
C SER A 122 -16.19 1.68 3.54
N GLU A 123 -16.04 0.53 4.20
CA GLU A 123 -17.14 -0.26 4.75
C GLU A 123 -17.93 0.55 5.78
N TYR A 124 -17.22 1.24 6.68
CA TYR A 124 -17.85 2.14 7.66
C TYR A 124 -18.63 3.28 6.99
N LEU A 125 -18.08 3.94 5.97
CA LEU A 125 -18.81 4.99 5.24
C LEU A 125 -20.08 4.45 4.57
N ASN A 126 -20.01 3.24 4.01
CA ASN A 126 -21.18 2.58 3.42
C ASN A 126 -22.23 2.24 4.49
N GLU A 127 -21.82 1.76 5.66
CA GLU A 127 -22.73 1.44 6.77
C GLU A 127 -23.38 2.67 7.43
N ALA A 128 -22.68 3.81 7.40
CA ALA A 128 -23.11 5.08 7.97
C ALA A 128 -23.92 5.96 7.00
N ASN A 129 -23.97 5.57 5.72
CA ASN A 129 -24.73 6.27 4.69
C ASN A 129 -26.25 6.13 4.91
N ILE A 130 -26.96 7.26 4.83
CA ILE A 130 -28.43 7.31 4.84
C ILE A 130 -29.03 7.81 3.53
N THR A 131 -28.19 8.06 2.51
CA THR A 131 -28.61 8.61 1.21
C THR A 131 -28.65 7.48 0.17
N PRO A 132 -29.85 6.99 -0.20
CA PRO A 132 -29.97 5.83 -1.11
C PRO A 132 -29.27 6.03 -2.46
N GLU A 133 -29.26 7.26 -2.96
CA GLU A 133 -28.62 7.64 -4.22
C GLU A 133 -27.09 7.39 -4.23
N LEU A 134 -26.47 7.33 -3.05
CA LEU A 134 -25.03 7.08 -2.89
C LEU A 134 -24.68 5.60 -2.70
N GLU A 135 -25.66 4.74 -2.39
CA GLU A 135 -25.42 3.34 -2.03
C GLU A 135 -24.65 2.59 -3.12
N GLY A 136 -25.07 2.73 -4.39
CA GLY A 136 -24.41 2.07 -5.51
C GLY A 136 -22.94 2.49 -5.69
N MET A 137 -22.62 3.76 -5.45
CA MET A 137 -21.24 4.26 -5.52
C MET A 137 -20.40 3.70 -4.37
N LEU A 138 -20.92 3.72 -3.15
CA LEU A 138 -20.20 3.28 -1.95
C LEU A 138 -19.94 1.77 -1.97
N VAL A 139 -20.92 0.96 -2.38
CA VAL A 139 -20.73 -0.48 -2.60
C VAL A 139 -19.64 -0.75 -3.64
N THR A 140 -19.59 0.06 -4.71
CA THR A 140 -18.54 -0.04 -5.72
C THR A 140 -17.17 0.28 -5.12
N PHE A 141 -17.06 1.34 -4.30
CA PHE A 141 -15.80 1.70 -3.64
C PHE A 141 -15.31 0.61 -2.69
N VAL A 142 -16.20 0.00 -1.89
CA VAL A 142 -15.83 -1.13 -1.02
C VAL A 142 -15.23 -2.27 -1.85
N ARG A 143 -15.87 -2.65 -2.96
CA ARG A 143 -15.34 -3.69 -3.86
C ARG A 143 -13.98 -3.32 -4.46
N GLN A 144 -13.80 -2.06 -4.85
CA GLN A 144 -12.52 -1.56 -5.35
C GLN A 144 -11.43 -1.62 -4.27
N LYS A 145 -11.73 -1.27 -3.02
CA LYS A 145 -10.79 -1.38 -1.90
C LYS A 145 -10.46 -2.84 -1.54
N GLN A 146 -11.40 -3.77 -1.66
CA GLN A 146 -11.11 -5.20 -1.53
C GLN A 146 -10.14 -5.69 -2.61
N LEU A 147 -10.31 -5.23 -3.85
CA LEU A 147 -9.37 -5.52 -4.94
C LEU A 147 -7.99 -4.91 -4.67
N GLU A 148 -7.95 -3.67 -4.20
CA GLU A 148 -6.71 -2.98 -3.81
C GLU A 148 -5.91 -3.78 -2.77
N CYS A 149 -6.57 -4.26 -1.69
CA CYS A 149 -5.93 -5.13 -0.70
C CYS A 149 -5.32 -6.38 -1.34
N ARG A 150 -6.07 -7.06 -2.21
CA ARG A 150 -5.59 -8.27 -2.90
C ARG A 150 -4.37 -8.00 -3.77
N ILE A 151 -4.43 -6.95 -4.59
CA ILE A 151 -3.34 -6.62 -5.52
C ILE A 151 -2.05 -6.27 -4.76
N VAL A 152 -2.14 -5.50 -3.66
CA VAL A 152 -0.96 -5.14 -2.87
C VAL A 152 -0.38 -6.38 -2.15
N GLN A 153 -1.23 -7.30 -1.69
CA GLN A 153 -0.78 -8.58 -1.15
C GLN A 153 -0.09 -9.45 -2.22
N GLU A 154 -0.68 -9.54 -3.42
CA GLU A 154 -0.10 -10.29 -4.54
C GLU A 154 1.27 -9.71 -4.95
N ALA A 155 1.46 -8.40 -4.83
CA ALA A 155 2.76 -7.77 -5.07
C ALA A 155 3.82 -8.22 -4.06
N LEU A 156 3.47 -8.34 -2.77
CA LEU A 156 4.37 -8.90 -1.76
C LEU A 156 4.71 -10.35 -2.07
N ASP A 157 3.70 -11.15 -2.44
CA ASP A 157 3.91 -12.56 -2.75
C ASP A 157 4.79 -12.74 -4.00
N ALA A 158 4.59 -11.92 -5.02
CA ALA A 158 5.44 -11.89 -6.21
C ALA A 158 6.88 -11.47 -5.89
N PHE A 159 7.04 -10.48 -5.01
CA PHE A 159 8.35 -10.03 -4.54
C PHE A 159 9.09 -11.16 -3.82
N ASN A 160 8.44 -11.80 -2.83
CA ASN A 160 8.97 -12.96 -2.12
C ASN A 160 9.27 -14.14 -3.04
N ARG A 161 8.56 -14.26 -4.18
CA ARG A 161 8.84 -15.28 -5.21
C ARG A 161 10.02 -14.95 -6.13
N THR A 162 10.59 -13.76 -6.04
CA THR A 162 11.72 -13.36 -6.89
C THR A 162 13.02 -13.36 -6.10
N THR A 163 12.97 -13.08 -4.80
CA THR A 163 14.14 -12.99 -3.90
C THR A 163 14.76 -14.35 -3.54
N TRP A 164 13.99 -15.45 -3.52
CA TRP A 164 14.52 -16.82 -3.29
C TRP A 164 15.24 -17.44 -4.50
N LYS A 165 15.30 -16.76 -5.65
CA LYS A 165 15.94 -17.29 -6.86
C LYS A 165 17.44 -16.99 -6.99
N THR A 166 18.06 -16.33 -6.01
CA THR A 166 19.52 -16.18 -5.95
C THR A 166 20.05 -17.08 -4.83
N PRO A 167 20.60 -18.27 -5.13
CA PRO A 167 21.42 -18.97 -4.16
C PRO A 167 22.57 -18.05 -3.72
N PRO A 168 23.03 -18.12 -2.46
CA PRO A 168 24.30 -17.50 -2.11
C PRO A 168 25.34 -18.03 -3.09
N ALA A 169 26.04 -17.11 -3.78
CA ALA A 169 27.19 -17.46 -4.59
C ALA A 169 28.07 -18.40 -3.76
N GLU A 170 28.39 -19.53 -4.37
CA GLU A 170 29.19 -20.62 -3.86
C GLU A 170 30.22 -20.14 -2.83
N MET A 171 30.13 -20.63 -1.59
CA MET A 171 31.31 -20.71 -0.74
C MET A 171 32.26 -21.67 -1.44
N ASP A 172 33.11 -21.10 -2.29
CA ASP A 172 34.16 -21.77 -3.02
C ASP A 172 35.05 -22.50 -2.01
N SER A 173 34.78 -23.78 -1.88
CA SER A 173 35.41 -24.70 -0.94
C SER A 173 36.65 -25.31 -1.58
N THR A 174 37.51 -24.51 -2.22
CA THR A 174 38.76 -25.01 -2.80
C THR A 174 39.83 -23.93 -2.88
N SER A 175 40.48 -23.65 -1.75
CA SER A 175 41.84 -23.11 -1.74
C SER A 175 42.73 -24.04 -0.94
N ASN A 176 43.12 -25.15 -1.58
CA ASN A 176 44.24 -25.97 -1.16
C ASN A 176 45.53 -25.28 -1.65
N PRO A 177 46.50 -24.93 -0.78
CA PRO A 177 47.74 -24.30 -1.23
C PRO A 177 48.62 -25.30 -1.99
N PRO A 178 49.48 -24.85 -2.93
CA PRO A 178 50.34 -25.74 -3.69
C PRO A 178 51.38 -26.40 -2.77
N HIS A 179 51.30 -27.72 -2.66
CA HIS A 179 52.31 -28.57 -2.07
C HIS A 179 53.61 -28.40 -2.87
N ARG A 180 54.64 -27.77 -2.28
CA ARG A 180 56.01 -27.88 -2.81
C ARG A 180 56.46 -29.34 -2.72
N PRO A 181 57.07 -29.92 -3.77
CA PRO A 181 57.80 -31.17 -3.61
C PRO A 181 59.15 -30.87 -2.94
N ASP A 182 59.42 -31.57 -1.83
CA ASP A 182 60.74 -31.65 -1.19
C ASP A 182 61.76 -32.31 -2.15
N PRO A 183 62.91 -31.69 -2.43
CA PRO A 183 63.97 -32.35 -3.15
C PRO A 183 64.82 -33.21 -2.20
N LEU A 184 64.72 -34.52 -2.39
CA LEU A 184 65.81 -35.50 -2.23
C LEU A 184 66.40 -35.67 -0.82
N LYS A 185 65.77 -36.56 -0.06
CA LYS A 185 66.49 -37.46 0.86
C LYS A 185 67.11 -38.59 0.04
N GLY A 186 68.43 -38.74 0.17
CA GLY A 186 69.12 -40.04 0.16
C GLY A 186 69.52 -40.61 -1.20
N ILE A 187 70.80 -40.42 -1.55
CA ILE A 187 71.60 -41.49 -2.15
C ILE A 187 72.95 -41.47 -1.44
N ASP A 188 73.12 -42.41 -0.51
CA ASP A 188 74.43 -42.92 -0.09
C ASP A 188 74.79 -44.09 -1.01
N ALA A 189 75.98 -44.04 -1.60
CA ALA A 189 76.88 -45.17 -1.89
C ALA A 189 78.23 -44.62 -2.38
#